data_AF-A0A317XEH7-F1
#
_entry.id   AF-A0A317XEH7-F1
#
_cell.length_a   1.000
_cell.length_b   1.000
_cell.length_c   1.000
_cell.angle_alpha   90.00
_cell.angle_beta   90.00
_cell.angle_gamma   90.00
#
_symmetry.space_group_name_H-M   'P 1'
#
loop_
_entity.id
_entity.type
_entity.pdbx_description
1 polymer ?
#
loop_
_entity_poly.entity_id
_entity_poly.type
_entity_poly.pdbx_seq_one_letter_code
_entity_poly.pdbx_strand_id
1 'polypeptide(L)'
;MFILDDAVLRIRQWLRKCMEEHQECSMNLKTPLPRRVVDIGLSDADKVLLYEPGQSDAWSPYVAVSYCWGTQGNLMTTKENISIHKRQIEWKLIPSTLQETISLTRKLGIRDI
;
A
#
# COMPACT_ATOMS: atom_id res chain seq x y z
N MET A 1 -7.86 -2.88 20.59
CA MET A 1 -8.60 -2.60 19.34
C MET A 1 -8.89 -1.10 19.13
N PHE A 2 -9.11 -0.30 20.18
CA PHE A 2 -9.42 1.14 20.09
C PHE A 2 -8.33 2.06 19.47
N ILE A 3 -7.04 1.72 19.60
CA ILE A 3 -5.94 2.62 19.20
C ILE A 3 -5.83 2.79 17.67
N LEU A 4 -6.10 1.74 16.90
CA LEU A 4 -5.93 1.79 15.44
C LEU A 4 -7.02 2.63 14.76
N ASP A 5 -8.25 2.62 15.29
CA ASP A 5 -9.35 3.38 14.71
C ASP A 5 -9.18 4.89 14.96
N ASP A 6 -8.74 5.27 16.16
CA ASP A 6 -8.38 6.67 16.47
C ASP A 6 -7.23 7.17 15.61
N ALA A 7 -6.21 6.32 15.38
CA ALA A 7 -5.10 6.65 14.48
C ALA A 7 -5.58 6.85 13.04
N VAL A 8 -6.44 5.96 12.53
CA VAL A 8 -7.03 6.09 11.18
C VAL A 8 -7.85 7.38 11.05
N LEU A 9 -8.67 7.72 12.04
CA LEU A 9 -9.43 8.97 12.04
C LEU A 9 -8.51 10.19 11.98
N ARG A 10 -7.43 10.20 12.78
CA ARG A 10 -6.45 11.27 12.78
C ARG A 10 -5.71 11.39 11.46
N ILE A 11 -5.27 10.27 10.89
CA ILE A 11 -4.60 10.23 9.58
C ILE A 11 -5.53 10.81 8.51
N ARG A 12 -6.80 10.39 8.46
CA ARG A 12 -7.78 10.94 7.51
C ARG A 12 -7.95 12.45 7.66
N GLN A 13 -8.03 12.95 8.90
CA GLN A 13 -8.14 14.39 9.15
C GLN A 13 -6.90 15.15 8.65
N TRP A 14 -5.70 14.64 8.92
CA TRP A 14 -4.45 15.25 8.47
C TRP A 14 -4.29 15.21 6.95
N LEU A 15 -4.61 14.07 6.32
CA LEU A 15 -4.61 13.92 4.87
C LEU A 15 -5.58 14.90 4.22
N ARG A 16 -6.82 14.99 4.71
CA ARG A 16 -7.82 15.95 4.22
C ARG A 16 -7.29 17.38 4.31
N LYS A 17 -6.81 17.79 5.49
CA LYS A 17 -6.24 19.12 5.71
C LYS A 17 -5.10 19.41 4.72
N CYS A 18 -4.19 18.46 4.56
CA CYS A 18 -3.05 18.59 3.67
C CYS A 18 -3.49 18.78 2.20
N MET A 19 -4.45 17.99 1.73
CA MET A 19 -4.90 18.02 0.33
C MET A 19 -5.77 19.23 0.00
N GLU A 20 -6.52 19.75 0.98
CA GLU A 20 -7.43 20.88 0.81
C GLU A 20 -6.75 22.23 1.05
N GLU A 21 -5.78 22.30 1.97
CA GLU A 21 -5.18 23.57 2.41
C GLU A 21 -3.77 23.82 1.84
N HIS A 22 -3.03 22.78 1.42
CA HIS A 22 -1.68 22.95 0.87
C HIS A 22 -1.69 22.75 -0.66
N GLN A 23 -1.35 23.81 -1.39
CA GLN A 23 -1.34 23.79 -2.86
C GLN A 23 -0.35 22.74 -3.41
N GLU A 24 0.78 22.52 -2.73
CA GLU A 24 1.82 21.56 -3.11
C GLU A 24 1.43 20.11 -2.80
N CYS A 25 0.46 19.89 -1.91
CA CYS A 25 0.06 18.55 -1.46
C CYS A 25 -1.29 18.09 -2.01
N SER A 26 -1.92 18.90 -2.88
CA SER A 26 -3.18 18.53 -3.53
C SER A 26 -2.98 17.22 -4.31
N MET A 27 -3.61 16.14 -3.83
CA MET A 27 -3.52 14.84 -4.50
C MET A 27 -4.27 14.89 -5.82
N ASN A 28 -3.53 14.71 -6.91
CA ASN A 28 -4.14 14.47 -8.20
C ASN A 28 -4.61 13.02 -8.25
N LEU A 29 -5.92 12.80 -8.49
CA LEU A 29 -6.46 11.46 -8.78
C LEU A 29 -5.81 10.83 -10.01
N LYS A 30 -5.12 11.64 -10.83
CA LYS A 30 -4.22 11.21 -11.88
C LYS A 30 -2.77 11.16 -11.38
N THR A 31 -2.50 10.41 -10.30
CA THR A 31 -1.12 10.06 -9.92
C THR A 31 -0.71 8.80 -10.68
N PRO A 32 0.36 8.83 -11.48
CA PRO A 32 0.78 7.65 -12.22
C PRO A 32 1.33 6.62 -11.23
N LEU A 33 0.85 5.40 -11.31
CA LEU A 33 1.40 4.31 -10.52
C LEU A 33 2.82 3.99 -11.00
N PRO A 34 3.73 3.62 -10.07
CA PRO A 34 5.01 3.01 -10.43
C PRO A 34 4.82 1.79 -11.35
N ARG A 35 5.89 1.40 -12.05
CA ARG A 35 5.88 0.20 -12.92
C ARG A 35 5.36 -1.05 -12.20
N ARG A 36 5.62 -1.14 -10.89
CA ARG A 36 5.15 -2.20 -10.01
C ARG A 36 4.70 -1.59 -8.69
N VAL A 37 3.56 -2.05 -8.21
CA VAL A 37 3.05 -1.77 -6.88
C VAL A 37 2.67 -3.08 -6.21
N VAL A 38 2.42 -3.06 -4.91
CA VAL A 38 1.79 -4.18 -4.22
C VAL A 38 0.31 -3.85 -4.08
N ASP A 39 -0.53 -4.59 -4.82
CA ASP A 39 -1.98 -4.54 -4.65
C ASP A 39 -2.33 -5.35 -3.41
N ILE A 40 -2.91 -4.67 -2.43
CA ILE A 40 -3.28 -5.22 -1.14
C ILE A 40 -4.79 -5.42 -1.01
N GLY A 41 -5.57 -5.11 -2.04
CA GLY A 41 -7.04 -5.09 -1.99
C GLY A 41 -7.59 -4.07 -0.98
N LEU A 42 -8.86 -4.22 -0.64
CA LEU A 42 -9.56 -3.31 0.31
C LEU A 42 -10.03 -4.04 1.57
N SER A 43 -9.91 -5.37 1.62
CA SER A 43 -10.36 -6.21 2.72
C SER A 43 -9.37 -7.34 3.03
N ASP A 44 -9.51 -7.95 4.19
CA ASP A 44 -8.67 -9.09 4.60
C ASP A 44 -8.94 -10.38 3.80
N ALA A 45 -10.06 -10.44 3.07
CA ALA A 45 -10.34 -11.52 2.15
C ALA A 45 -9.56 -11.39 0.83
N ASP A 46 -9.05 -10.19 0.53
CA ASP A 46 -8.33 -9.93 -0.71
C ASP A 46 -6.88 -10.44 -0.63
N LYS A 47 -6.41 -10.95 -1.77
CA LYS A 47 -5.04 -11.39 -1.94
C LYS A 47 -4.10 -10.19 -2.02
N VAL A 48 -2.93 -10.34 -1.41
CA VAL A 48 -1.80 -9.44 -1.62
C VAL A 48 -1.01 -9.95 -2.83
N LEU A 49 -0.72 -9.09 -3.80
CA LEU A 49 0.01 -9.48 -5.01
C LEU A 49 0.89 -8.35 -5.54
N LEU A 50 1.93 -8.73 -6.28
CA LEU A 50 2.71 -7.79 -7.07
C LEU A 50 1.94 -7.45 -8.35
N TYR A 51 1.57 -6.18 -8.50
CA TYR A 51 0.76 -5.71 -9.62
C TYR A 51 1.60 -4.86 -10.57
N GLU A 52 1.41 -5.07 -11.87
CA GLU A 52 1.99 -4.23 -12.94
C GLU A 52 0.82 -3.53 -13.65
N PRO A 53 0.60 -2.23 -13.39
CA PRO A 53 -0.50 -1.48 -13.99
C PRO A 53 -0.42 -1.46 -15.52
N GLY A 54 -1.57 -1.64 -16.17
CA GLY A 54 -1.75 -1.42 -17.60
C GLY A 54 -2.08 0.03 -17.92
N GLN A 55 -2.43 0.33 -19.18
CA GLN A 55 -2.76 1.71 -19.59
C GLN A 55 -4.05 2.25 -18.94
N SER A 56 -5.04 1.39 -18.69
CA SER A 56 -6.36 1.76 -18.18
C SER A 56 -6.39 2.08 -16.69
N ASP A 57 -5.43 1.57 -15.93
CA ASP A 57 -5.32 1.59 -14.47
C ASP A 57 -3.95 2.14 -14.01
N ALA A 58 -3.20 2.78 -14.92
CA ALA A 58 -1.94 3.44 -14.63
C ALA A 58 -2.07 4.64 -13.68
N TRP A 59 -3.29 5.04 -13.26
CA TRP A 59 -3.53 6.26 -12.51
C TRP A 59 -4.40 5.98 -11.29
N SER A 60 -3.79 5.96 -10.10
CA SER A 60 -4.47 5.67 -8.83
C SER A 60 -3.66 6.22 -7.65
N PRO A 61 -4.30 6.64 -6.54
CA PRO A 61 -3.61 6.89 -5.28
C PRO A 61 -2.95 5.62 -4.73
N TYR A 62 -1.75 5.76 -4.16
CA TYR A 62 -1.02 4.69 -3.49
C TYR A 62 -0.30 5.23 -2.24
N VAL A 63 0.12 4.34 -1.33
CA VAL A 63 0.91 4.72 -0.14
C VAL A 63 2.35 4.25 -0.30
N ALA A 64 3.28 5.20 -0.44
CA ALA A 64 4.70 4.89 -0.39
C ALA A 64 5.14 4.57 1.05
N VAL A 65 5.63 3.35 1.29
CA VAL A 65 6.10 2.91 2.60
C VAL A 65 7.60 3.12 2.72
N SER A 66 8.03 4.03 3.60
CA SER A 66 9.45 4.23 3.94
C SER A 66 9.77 3.53 5.25
N TYR A 67 10.54 2.44 5.20
CA TYR A 67 10.93 1.68 6.38
C TYR A 67 12.35 1.11 6.24
N CYS A 68 13.02 0.87 7.37
CA CYS A 68 14.32 0.23 7.39
C CYS A 68 14.17 -1.28 7.17
N TRP A 69 14.79 -1.81 6.11
CA TRP A 69 14.73 -3.24 5.77
C TRP A 69 15.41 -4.15 6.81
N GLY A 70 16.25 -3.64 7.71
CA GLY A 70 17.02 -4.48 8.62
C GLY A 70 17.93 -5.47 7.86
N THR A 71 18.38 -6.53 8.54
CA THR A 71 19.41 -7.43 8.01
C THR A 71 18.93 -8.83 7.63
N GLN A 72 17.73 -9.24 8.04
CA GLN A 72 17.19 -10.60 7.82
C GLN A 72 15.68 -10.58 7.62
N GLY A 73 15.15 -11.60 6.94
CA GLY A 73 13.70 -11.83 6.85
C GLY A 73 12.94 -10.88 5.92
N ASN A 74 13.63 -10.18 5.02
CA ASN A 74 12.99 -9.28 4.07
C ASN A 74 12.21 -10.03 2.99
N LEU A 75 10.96 -9.61 2.76
CA LEU A 75 10.20 -10.03 1.59
C LEU A 75 10.83 -9.43 0.34
N MET A 76 11.40 -10.28 -0.51
CA MET A 76 12.10 -9.84 -1.72
C MET A 76 11.51 -10.48 -2.97
N THR A 77 11.20 -9.65 -3.96
CA THR A 77 10.87 -10.12 -5.30
C THR A 77 12.15 -10.28 -6.11
N THR A 78 12.38 -11.49 -6.61
CA THR A 78 13.48 -11.86 -7.51
C THR A 78 12.94 -12.29 -8.86
N LYS A 79 13.83 -12.53 -9.84
CA LYS A 79 13.41 -13.02 -11.16
C LYS A 79 12.75 -14.38 -11.09
N GLU A 80 13.18 -15.21 -10.14
CA GLU A 80 12.71 -16.58 -9.94
C GLU A 80 11.30 -16.61 -9.33
N ASN A 81 10.95 -15.65 -8.47
CA ASN A 81 9.67 -15.63 -7.76
C ASN A 81 8.67 -14.57 -8.25
N ILE A 82 9.01 -13.70 -9.20
CA ILE A 82 8.13 -12.63 -9.68
C ILE A 82 6.77 -13.15 -10.16
N SER A 83 6.75 -14.26 -10.90
CA SER A 83 5.50 -14.87 -11.40
C SER A 83 4.64 -15.44 -10.28
N ILE A 84 5.26 -15.82 -9.15
CA ILE A 84 4.54 -16.28 -7.95
C ILE A 84 3.94 -15.06 -7.25
N HIS A 85 4.73 -14.01 -7.00
CA HIS A 85 4.27 -12.79 -6.34
C HIS A 85 3.16 -12.08 -7.12
N LYS A 86 3.17 -12.15 -8.46
CA LYS A 86 2.07 -11.66 -9.30
C LYS A 86 0.75 -12.41 -9.11
N ARG A 87 0.79 -13.67 -8.66
CA ARG A 87 -0.41 -14.45 -8.34
C ARG A 87 -0.86 -14.24 -6.91
N GLN A 88 0.09 -14.30 -5.98
CA GLN A 88 -0.12 -14.09 -4.55
C GLN A 88 1.23 -13.99 -3.83
N ILE A 89 1.32 -13.05 -2.92
CA ILE A 89 2.32 -13.02 -1.85
C ILE A 89 1.66 -13.63 -0.63
N GLU A 90 2.18 -14.74 -0.15
CA GLU A 90 1.65 -15.43 1.02
C GLU A 90 1.72 -14.53 2.26
N TRP A 91 0.58 -14.29 2.92
CA TRP A 91 0.49 -13.39 4.09
C TRP A 91 1.53 -13.71 5.17
N LYS A 92 1.72 -15.00 5.45
CA LYS A 92 2.70 -15.50 6.43
C LYS A 92 4.17 -15.17 6.10
N LEU A 93 4.49 -14.85 4.84
CA LEU A 93 5.83 -14.45 4.40
C LEU A 93 6.03 -12.94 4.48
N ILE A 94 4.96 -12.17 4.67
CA ILE A 94 5.02 -10.72 4.81
C ILE A 94 5.48 -10.42 6.25
N PRO A 95 6.56 -9.64 6.46
CA PRO A 95 6.97 -9.19 7.78
C PRO A 95 5.82 -8.50 8.55
N SER A 96 5.77 -8.65 9.87
CA SER A 96 4.70 -8.10 10.70
C SER A 96 4.49 -6.59 10.50
N THR A 97 5.57 -5.82 10.40
CA THR A 97 5.50 -4.37 10.14
C THR A 97 4.79 -4.05 8.81
N LEU A 98 5.02 -4.87 7.78
CA LEU A 98 4.32 -4.71 6.50
C LEU A 98 2.86 -5.19 6.59
N GLN A 99 2.56 -6.24 7.35
CA GLN A 99 1.17 -6.67 7.61
C GLN A 99 0.36 -5.56 8.31
N GLU A 100 0.94 -4.90 9.31
CA GLU A 100 0.35 -3.75 10.00
C GLU A 100 0.14 -2.57 9.04
N THR A 101 1.12 -2.32 8.18
CA THR A 101 1.04 -1.26 7.15
C THR A 101 -0.09 -1.55 6.16
N ILE A 102 -0.19 -2.79 5.67
CA ILE A 102 -1.29 -3.23 4.78
C ILE A 102 -2.65 -3.03 5.46
N SER A 103 -2.77 -3.46 6.72
CA SER A 103 -4.02 -3.34 7.48
C SER A 103 -4.43 -1.87 7.66
N LEU A 104 -3.46 -1.00 7.96
CA LEU A 104 -3.68 0.44 8.06
C LEU A 104 -4.10 1.05 6.72
N THR A 105 -3.39 0.72 5.63
CA THR A 105 -3.68 1.24 4.29
C THR A 105 -5.07 0.81 3.80
N ARG A 106 -5.48 -0.44 4.05
CA ARG A 106 -6.85 -0.91 3.79
C ARG A 106 -7.88 -0.09 4.53
N LYS A 107 -7.65 0.19 5.83
CA LYS A 107 -8.54 1.06 6.61
C LYS A 107 -8.59 2.49 6.09
N LEU A 108 -7.53 2.98 5.43
CA LEU A 108 -7.55 4.28 4.75
C LEU A 108 -8.30 4.25 3.41
N GLY A 109 -8.72 3.08 2.92
CA GLY A 109 -9.43 2.91 1.66
C GLY A 109 -8.52 2.98 0.43
N ILE A 110 -7.23 2.72 0.60
CA ILE A 110 -6.23 2.72 -0.47
C ILE A 110 -5.85 1.27 -0.77
N ARG A 111 -5.74 0.94 -2.06
CA ARG A 111 -5.54 -0.42 -2.54
C ARG A 111 -4.08 -0.78 -2.82
N ASP A 112 -3.24 0.22 -3.05
CA ASP A 112 -1.87 0.01 -3.53
C ASP A 112 -0.84 0.62 -2.56
N ILE A 113 0.28 -0.09 -2.37
CA ILE A 113 1.48 0.38 -1.66
C ILE A 113 2.75 0.23 -2.50
#